data_AF-A0A9E6B9Z7-F1
#
_entry.id   AF-A0A9E6B9Z7-F1
#
_cell.length_a   1.000
_cell.length_b   1.000
_cell.length_c   1.000
_cell.angle_alpha   90.00
_cell.angle_beta   90.00
_cell.angle_gamma   90.00
#
_symmetry.space_group_name_H-M   'P 1'
#
loop_
_entity.id
_entity.type
_entity.pdbx_description
1 polymer ?
#
loop_
_entity_poly.entity_id
_entity_poly.type
_entity_poly.pdbx_seq_one_letter_code
_entity_poly.pdbx_strand_id
1 'polypeptide(L)'
;MKRARPGGVFTSSACDAWQPIERDRRLTRECCRLLTEHGFAVHALTKSALIVRDFDVLRPGLSRVGVTVTTLEPRLARLWEPHASPVDERWAVLEAAREAGLETSVMFGPLLPFLSDGQESLNDLMARAADAGVGAIWVDAMNARPRVWPAVARLLRREFPDLHDEYGRILHHGPTRDRYVAALRMRVRKAAERAGVADRVGGCP
;
A
#
# COMPACT_ATOMS: atom_id res chain seq x y z
N MET A 1 -10.21 5.03 -33.44
CA MET A 1 -10.10 4.43 -32.09
C MET A 1 -11.34 4.80 -31.28
N LYS A 2 -12.05 3.87 -30.63
CA LYS A 2 -13.25 4.19 -29.82
C LYS A 2 -12.82 4.86 -28.50
N ARG A 3 -13.51 5.91 -28.06
CA ARG A 3 -13.28 6.53 -26.75
C ARG A 3 -13.77 5.59 -25.64
N ALA A 4 -12.98 5.46 -24.58
CA ALA A 4 -13.38 4.72 -23.38
C ALA A 4 -14.54 5.46 -22.68
N ARG A 5 -15.48 4.70 -22.10
CA ARG A 5 -16.53 5.29 -21.25
C ARG A 5 -15.93 5.70 -19.90
N PRO A 6 -16.37 6.82 -19.31
CA PRO A 6 -15.91 7.22 -17.98
C PRO A 6 -16.08 6.12 -16.93
N GLY A 7 -15.07 5.97 -16.08
CA GLY A 7 -14.99 4.97 -15.02
C GLY A 7 -13.81 5.24 -14.08
N GLY A 8 -13.50 4.29 -13.21
CA GLY A 8 -12.33 4.37 -12.32
C GLY A 8 -11.03 4.09 -13.07
N VAL A 9 -10.04 4.96 -12.89
CA VAL A 9 -8.67 4.79 -13.40
C VAL A 9 -7.74 4.61 -12.22
N PHE A 10 -7.15 3.42 -12.11
CA PHE A 10 -6.17 3.14 -11.08
C PHE A 10 -4.80 3.70 -11.48
N THR A 11 -4.20 4.49 -10.59
CA THR A 11 -2.87 5.07 -10.74
C THR A 11 -1.89 4.39 -9.78
N SER A 12 -0.62 4.35 -10.16
CA SER A 12 0.45 3.65 -9.45
C SER A 12 0.41 2.11 -9.47
N SER A 13 -0.04 1.50 -10.58
CA SER A 13 -0.08 0.04 -10.73
C SER A 13 1.28 -0.65 -10.84
N ALA A 14 2.30 0.05 -11.33
CA ALA A 14 3.65 -0.49 -11.55
C ALA A 14 4.74 0.26 -10.79
N CYS A 15 4.65 1.59 -10.75
CA CYS A 15 5.51 2.47 -9.98
C CYS A 15 4.67 3.54 -9.29
N ASP A 16 5.16 4.10 -8.18
CA ASP A 16 4.48 5.20 -7.51
C ASP A 16 4.38 6.40 -8.45
N ALA A 17 3.18 6.97 -8.62
CA ALA A 17 2.98 8.13 -9.48
C ALA A 17 3.47 9.45 -8.86
N TRP A 18 3.68 9.52 -7.53
CA TRP A 18 4.13 10.72 -6.80
C TRP A 18 5.59 10.60 -6.36
N GLN A 19 6.46 10.22 -7.29
CA GLN A 19 7.91 10.14 -7.08
C GLN A 19 8.52 11.51 -6.74
N PRO A 20 9.74 11.59 -6.16
CA PRO A 20 10.36 12.87 -5.81
C PRO A 20 10.39 13.91 -6.94
N ILE A 21 10.57 13.48 -8.20
CA ILE A 21 10.58 14.36 -9.37
C ILE A 21 9.26 15.09 -9.62
N GLU A 22 8.14 14.56 -9.13
CA GLU A 22 6.83 15.19 -9.28
C GLU A 22 6.73 16.49 -8.50
N ARG A 23 7.60 16.74 -7.50
CA ARG A 23 7.65 18.04 -6.79
C ARG A 23 7.70 19.19 -7.79
N ASP A 24 8.52 19.04 -8.83
CA ASP A 24 8.72 20.06 -9.87
C ASP A 24 7.88 19.81 -11.11
N ARG A 25 7.74 18.54 -11.54
CA ARG A 25 7.18 18.20 -12.86
C ARG A 25 5.66 18.24 -12.92
N ARG A 26 4.97 17.88 -11.83
CA ARG A 26 3.49 17.88 -11.72
C ARG A 26 2.78 17.16 -12.88
N LEU A 27 3.42 16.16 -13.51
CA LEU A 27 2.84 15.43 -14.63
C LEU A 27 1.68 14.54 -14.17
N THR A 28 1.83 13.89 -13.01
CA THR A 28 0.77 13.06 -12.41
C THR A 28 -0.45 13.90 -12.08
N ARG A 29 -0.25 15.12 -11.55
CA ARG A 29 -1.33 16.08 -11.32
C ARG A 29 -2.08 16.40 -12.62
N GLU A 30 -1.35 16.71 -13.68
CA GLU A 30 -1.93 17.05 -14.97
C GLU A 30 -2.72 15.87 -15.57
N CYS A 31 -2.20 14.65 -15.45
CA CYS A 31 -2.94 13.44 -15.81
C CYS A 31 -4.23 13.29 -14.99
N CYS A 32 -4.19 13.52 -13.67
CA CYS A 32 -5.37 13.46 -12.80
C CYS A 32 -6.42 14.50 -13.20
N ARG A 33 -6.00 15.74 -13.44
CA ARG A 33 -6.86 16.83 -13.91
C ARG A 33 -7.57 16.46 -15.22
N LEU A 34 -6.82 15.98 -16.21
CA LEU A 34 -7.37 15.57 -17.50
C LEU A 34 -8.36 14.42 -17.36
N LEU A 35 -8.07 13.42 -16.52
CA LEU A 35 -8.99 12.31 -16.24
C LEU A 35 -10.30 12.82 -15.62
N THR A 36 -10.20 13.64 -14.58
CA THR A 36 -11.34 14.26 -13.90
C THR A 36 -12.20 15.10 -14.86
N GLU A 37 -11.59 15.93 -15.71
CA GLU A 37 -12.29 16.76 -16.70
C GLU A 37 -13.06 15.94 -17.74
N HIS A 38 -12.59 14.72 -18.03
CA HIS A 38 -13.27 13.79 -18.94
C HIS A 38 -14.22 12.83 -18.20
N GLY A 39 -14.53 13.11 -16.93
CA GLY A 39 -15.52 12.38 -16.14
C GLY A 39 -15.00 11.10 -15.51
N PHE A 40 -13.72 10.77 -15.62
CA PHE A 40 -13.13 9.62 -14.93
C PHE A 40 -12.94 9.93 -13.45
N ALA A 41 -12.89 8.88 -12.64
CA ALA A 41 -12.51 8.95 -11.23
C ALA A 41 -11.10 8.38 -11.08
N VAL A 42 -10.25 9.05 -10.30
CA VAL A 42 -8.88 8.59 -10.07
C VAL A 42 -8.84 7.76 -8.79
N HIS A 43 -8.35 6.54 -8.87
CA HIS A 43 -8.07 5.69 -7.72
C HIS A 43 -6.56 5.62 -7.54
N ALA A 44 -6.05 6.38 -6.58
CA ALA A 44 -4.63 6.49 -6.30
C ALA A 44 -4.19 5.50 -5.22
N LEU A 45 -2.98 4.97 -5.37
CA LEU A 45 -2.27 4.28 -4.30
C LEU A 45 -0.84 4.81 -4.26
N THR A 46 -0.38 5.32 -3.12
CA THR A 46 0.97 5.92 -3.03
C THR A 46 1.62 5.72 -1.67
N LYS A 47 2.94 5.89 -1.61
CA LYS A 47 3.72 5.99 -0.37
C LYS A 47 4.19 7.43 -0.11
N SER A 48 3.73 8.39 -0.90
CA SER A 48 4.20 9.78 -0.91
C SER A 48 3.12 10.72 -0.40
N ALA A 49 3.45 11.56 0.58
CA ALA A 49 2.56 12.62 1.06
C ALA A 49 2.35 13.75 0.03
N LEU A 50 3.12 13.74 -1.07
CA LEU A 50 3.02 14.76 -2.12
C LEU A 50 1.63 14.83 -2.76
N ILE A 51 0.85 13.73 -2.73
CA ILE A 51 -0.50 13.67 -3.29
C ILE A 51 -1.47 14.68 -2.66
N VAL A 52 -1.24 15.12 -1.42
CA VAL A 52 -2.14 16.05 -0.70
C VAL A 52 -2.37 17.35 -1.49
N ARG A 53 -1.34 17.85 -2.18
CA ARG A 53 -1.45 19.07 -3.00
C ARG A 53 -2.34 18.89 -4.23
N ASP A 54 -2.64 17.64 -4.61
CA ASP A 54 -3.37 17.28 -5.82
C ASP A 54 -4.82 16.89 -5.55
N PHE A 55 -5.28 16.94 -4.29
CA PHE A 55 -6.67 16.64 -3.96
C PHE A 55 -7.69 17.55 -4.66
N ASP A 56 -7.30 18.80 -4.95
CA ASP A 56 -8.16 19.78 -5.63
C ASP A 56 -8.49 19.41 -7.09
N VAL A 57 -7.71 18.53 -7.73
CA VAL A 57 -7.99 18.03 -9.08
C VAL A 57 -8.65 16.65 -9.10
N LEU A 58 -8.95 16.08 -7.93
CA LEU A 58 -9.67 14.82 -7.78
C LEU A 58 -11.17 15.09 -7.61
N ARG A 59 -12.00 14.07 -7.89
CA ARG A 59 -13.46 14.18 -7.77
C ARG A 59 -13.93 13.68 -6.39
N PRO A 60 -14.43 14.54 -5.48
CA PRO A 60 -15.02 14.11 -4.22
C PRO A 60 -16.14 13.09 -4.43
N GLY A 61 -16.23 12.11 -3.53
CA GLY A 61 -17.22 11.03 -3.56
C GLY A 61 -17.08 10.00 -4.69
N LEU A 62 -16.09 10.17 -5.60
CA LEU A 62 -15.84 9.23 -6.70
C LEU A 62 -14.38 8.80 -6.78
N SER A 63 -13.46 9.72 -6.54
CA SER A 63 -12.02 9.43 -6.51
C SER A 63 -11.62 8.88 -5.16
N ARG A 64 -10.63 7.99 -5.18
CA ARG A 64 -10.13 7.29 -3.99
C ARG A 64 -8.65 7.57 -3.81
N VAL A 65 -8.26 7.96 -2.61
CA VAL A 65 -6.87 8.12 -2.19
C VAL A 65 -6.49 6.98 -1.26
N GLY A 66 -5.59 6.14 -1.74
CA GLY A 66 -5.01 5.05 -1.00
C GLY A 66 -3.56 5.32 -0.63
N VAL A 67 -3.13 4.86 0.55
CA VAL A 67 -1.71 4.81 0.90
C VAL A 67 -1.23 3.38 1.13
N THR A 68 0.03 3.09 0.83
CA THR A 68 0.66 1.82 1.21
C THR A 68 1.41 1.95 2.53
N VAL A 69 1.18 1.01 3.45
CA VAL A 69 1.89 0.89 4.74
C VAL A 69 2.41 -0.53 4.87
N THR A 70 3.73 -0.73 4.78
CA THR A 70 4.34 -2.07 4.91
C THR A 70 4.51 -2.51 6.36
N THR A 71 4.79 -1.55 7.25
CA THR A 71 4.99 -1.73 8.69
C THR A 71 4.72 -0.40 9.40
N LEU A 72 4.34 -0.44 10.67
CA LEU A 72 4.30 0.74 11.54
C LEU A 72 5.66 1.02 12.20
N GLU A 73 6.62 0.08 12.11
CA GLU A 73 7.93 0.24 12.73
C GLU A 73 8.83 1.19 11.89
N PRO A 74 9.18 2.39 12.40
CA PRO A 74 9.81 3.42 11.56
C PRO A 74 11.20 3.04 11.04
N ARG A 75 11.97 2.23 11.78
CA ARG A 75 13.31 1.81 11.34
C ARG A 75 13.19 0.80 10.19
N LEU A 76 12.34 -0.23 10.31
CA LEU A 76 12.07 -1.14 9.21
C LEU A 76 11.50 -0.42 7.97
N ALA A 77 10.58 0.54 8.17
CA ALA A 77 10.05 1.34 7.07
C ALA A 77 11.16 2.11 6.30
N ARG A 78 12.09 2.76 7.02
CA ARG A 78 13.24 3.46 6.39
C ARG A 78 14.22 2.52 5.70
N LEU A 79 14.44 1.32 6.25
CA LEU A 79 15.31 0.32 5.64
C LEU A 79 14.71 -0.21 4.33
N TRP A 80 13.40 -0.45 4.32
CA TRP A 80 12.71 -1.04 3.18
C TRP A 80 12.33 -0.02 2.11
N GLU A 81 11.96 1.20 2.52
CA GLU A 81 11.37 2.24 1.66
C GLU A 81 12.04 3.60 1.89
N PRO A 82 13.35 3.75 1.67
CA PRO A 82 14.13 4.92 2.09
C PRO A 82 13.72 6.25 1.43
N HIS A 83 12.97 6.21 0.33
CA HIS A 83 12.53 7.39 -0.42
C HIS A 83 11.03 7.68 -0.29
N ALA A 84 10.30 6.84 0.45
CA ALA A 84 8.89 7.05 0.72
C ALA A 84 8.69 8.05 1.86
N SER A 85 7.50 8.65 1.95
CA SER A 85 7.14 9.46 3.12
C SER A 85 7.16 8.61 4.39
N PRO A 86 7.50 9.20 5.55
CA PRO A 86 7.26 8.60 6.86
C PRO A 86 5.85 8.04 6.99
N VAL A 87 5.69 6.95 7.73
CA VAL A 87 4.40 6.26 7.89
C VAL A 87 3.33 7.20 8.47
N ASP A 88 3.70 8.04 9.45
CA ASP A 88 2.77 9.01 10.05
C ASP A 88 2.27 10.05 9.04
N GLU A 89 3.13 10.52 8.14
CA GLU A 89 2.70 11.41 7.06
C GLU A 89 1.71 10.70 6.11
N ARG A 90 1.90 9.40 5.84
CA ARG A 90 0.95 8.63 5.00
C ARG A 90 -0.41 8.51 5.67
N TRP A 91 -0.47 8.37 6.98
CA TRP A 91 -1.74 8.40 7.70
C TRP A 91 -2.39 9.78 7.66
N ALA A 92 -1.61 10.85 7.79
CA ALA A 92 -2.11 12.23 7.64
C ALA A 92 -2.67 12.49 6.24
N VAL A 93 -2.15 11.84 5.18
CA VAL A 93 -2.76 11.88 3.83
C VAL A 93 -4.21 11.37 3.86
N LEU A 94 -4.48 10.27 4.56
CA LEU A 94 -5.82 9.68 4.62
C LEU A 94 -6.79 10.58 5.40
N GLU A 95 -6.31 11.18 6.49
CA GLU A 95 -7.09 12.15 7.27
C GLU A 95 -7.48 13.37 6.41
N ALA A 96 -6.50 13.97 5.71
CA ALA A 96 -6.74 15.09 4.80
C ALA A 96 -7.62 14.72 3.60
N ALA A 97 -7.47 13.50 3.05
CA ALA A 97 -8.29 13.04 1.93
C ALA A 97 -9.77 12.93 2.33
N ARG A 98 -10.03 12.41 3.54
CA ARG A 98 -11.39 12.33 4.10
C ARG A 98 -12.00 13.72 4.29
N GLU A 99 -11.22 14.69 4.79
CA GLU A 99 -11.65 16.09 4.94
C GLU A 99 -11.98 16.75 3.59
N ALA A 100 -11.26 16.38 2.53
CA ALA A 100 -11.54 16.80 1.16
C ALA A 100 -12.73 16.06 0.50
N GLY A 101 -13.40 15.16 1.22
CA GLY A 101 -14.53 14.39 0.70
C GLY A 101 -14.15 13.28 -0.29
N LEU A 102 -12.89 12.84 -0.28
CA LEU A 102 -12.40 11.73 -1.11
C LEU A 102 -12.62 10.39 -0.40
N GLU A 103 -12.84 9.32 -1.17
CA GLU A 103 -12.81 7.98 -0.59
C GLU A 103 -11.38 7.64 -0.15
N THR A 104 -11.24 6.88 0.94
CA THR A 104 -9.93 6.51 1.47
C THR A 104 -9.72 5.00 1.47
N SER A 105 -8.47 4.60 1.27
CA SER A 105 -8.07 3.22 1.41
C SER A 105 -6.65 3.07 1.94
N VAL A 106 -6.32 1.88 2.41
CA VAL A 106 -4.95 1.53 2.79
C VAL A 106 -4.58 0.17 2.22
N MET A 107 -3.34 0.03 1.77
CA MET A 107 -2.75 -1.24 1.42
C MET A 107 -1.69 -1.61 2.45
N PHE A 108 -1.90 -2.71 3.15
CA PHE A 108 -0.88 -3.36 3.96
C PHE A 108 -0.06 -4.30 3.10
N GLY A 109 1.06 -3.81 2.58
CA GLY A 109 1.85 -4.59 1.67
C GLY A 109 3.13 -3.91 1.16
N PRO A 110 4.08 -4.67 0.62
CA PRO A 110 4.16 -6.12 0.77
C PRO A 110 4.44 -6.49 2.24
N LEU A 111 3.64 -7.37 2.85
CA LEU A 111 3.92 -7.88 4.18
C LEU A 111 5.19 -8.74 4.13
N LEU A 112 6.13 -8.40 5.01
CA LEU A 112 7.48 -8.94 5.03
C LEU A 112 7.53 -10.15 5.98
N PRO A 113 7.85 -11.36 5.50
CA PRO A 113 7.91 -12.56 6.34
C PRO A 113 8.74 -12.33 7.60
N PHE A 114 8.19 -12.58 8.78
CA PHE A 114 8.83 -12.43 10.09
C PHE A 114 9.23 -11.00 10.50
N LEU A 115 9.08 -10.01 9.62
CA LEU A 115 9.44 -8.62 9.89
C LEU A 115 8.23 -7.71 10.06
N SER A 116 7.14 -7.93 9.30
CA SER A 116 5.92 -7.12 9.42
C SER A 116 4.62 -7.91 9.30
N ASP A 117 4.70 -9.24 9.29
CA ASP A 117 3.55 -10.14 9.10
C ASP A 117 3.12 -10.85 10.40
N GLY A 118 3.74 -10.51 11.54
CA GLY A 118 3.41 -11.05 12.86
C GLY A 118 1.98 -10.71 13.29
N GLN A 119 1.39 -11.52 14.17
CA GLN A 119 0.00 -11.29 14.61
C GLN A 119 -0.17 -9.93 15.33
N GLU A 120 0.82 -9.51 16.11
CA GLU A 120 0.80 -8.21 16.80
C GLU A 120 0.86 -7.05 15.80
N SER A 121 1.84 -7.08 14.89
CA SER A 121 1.97 -6.08 13.81
C SER A 121 0.69 -5.96 12.98
N LEU A 122 0.04 -7.07 12.66
CA LEU A 122 -1.23 -7.08 11.94
C LEU A 122 -2.38 -6.51 12.78
N ASN A 123 -2.44 -6.80 14.08
CA ASN A 123 -3.44 -6.19 14.96
C ASN A 123 -3.27 -4.67 14.99
N ASP A 124 -2.03 -4.17 15.10
CA ASP A 124 -1.75 -2.73 15.16
C ASP A 124 -2.08 -2.03 13.84
N LEU A 125 -1.72 -2.64 12.70
CA LEU A 125 -2.08 -2.13 11.37
C LEU A 125 -3.61 -2.02 11.22
N MET A 126 -4.34 -3.09 11.57
CA MET A 126 -5.80 -3.11 11.46
C MET A 126 -6.47 -2.14 12.43
N ALA A 127 -5.97 -2.02 13.67
CA ALA A 127 -6.45 -1.03 14.63
C ALA A 127 -6.23 0.40 14.11
N ARG A 128 -5.04 0.71 13.58
CA ARG A 128 -4.76 2.04 13.03
C ARG A 128 -5.66 2.37 11.83
N ALA A 129 -5.97 1.39 10.97
CA ALA A 129 -6.93 1.56 9.89
C ALA A 129 -8.36 1.80 10.41
N ALA A 130 -8.78 1.09 11.45
CA ALA A 130 -10.07 1.31 12.11
C ALA A 130 -10.17 2.74 12.65
N ASP A 131 -9.16 3.20 13.38
CA ASP A 131 -9.07 4.54 13.95
C ASP A 131 -9.08 5.64 12.89
N ALA A 132 -8.39 5.41 11.76
CA ALA A 132 -8.38 6.32 10.62
C ALA A 132 -9.72 6.35 9.85
N GLY A 133 -10.62 5.41 10.11
CA GLY A 133 -11.91 5.33 9.41
C GLY A 133 -11.79 5.04 7.91
N VAL A 134 -10.76 4.29 7.48
CA VAL A 134 -10.56 3.98 6.05
C VAL A 134 -11.71 3.13 5.51
N GLY A 135 -12.13 3.41 4.27
CA GLY A 135 -13.26 2.74 3.62
C GLY A 135 -12.92 1.39 2.99
N ALA A 136 -11.66 1.18 2.62
CA ALA A 136 -11.19 -0.10 2.07
C ALA A 136 -9.76 -0.42 2.54
N ILE A 137 -9.52 -1.69 2.84
CA ILE A 137 -8.22 -2.22 3.26
C ILE A 137 -7.82 -3.32 2.29
N TRP A 138 -6.62 -3.26 1.73
CA TRP A 138 -6.03 -4.35 0.97
C TRP A 138 -4.83 -4.92 1.69
N VAL A 139 -4.59 -6.21 1.54
CA VAL A 139 -3.41 -6.86 2.12
C VAL A 139 -2.69 -7.66 1.05
N ASP A 140 -1.37 -7.48 0.94
CA ASP A 140 -0.53 -8.16 -0.05
C ASP A 140 0.65 -8.86 0.62
N ALA A 141 0.91 -10.10 0.22
CA ALA A 141 2.09 -10.84 0.63
C ALA A 141 3.27 -10.48 -0.29
N MET A 142 4.47 -10.35 0.28
CA MET A 142 5.67 -10.10 -0.51
C MET A 142 5.82 -11.10 -1.66
N ASN A 143 5.95 -10.61 -2.90
CA ASN A 143 6.01 -11.45 -4.09
C ASN A 143 7.45 -11.71 -4.54
N ALA A 144 7.70 -12.91 -5.09
CA ALA A 144 9.02 -13.38 -5.53
C ALA A 144 9.40 -12.89 -6.94
N ARG A 145 9.16 -11.62 -7.24
CA ARG A 145 9.46 -11.05 -8.57
C ARG A 145 10.99 -11.17 -8.82
N PRO A 146 11.44 -11.81 -9.92
CA PRO A 146 12.87 -12.08 -10.12
C PRO A 146 13.78 -10.84 -10.04
N ARG A 147 13.28 -9.68 -10.50
CA ARG A 147 14.04 -8.41 -10.46
C ARG A 147 14.11 -7.76 -9.08
N VAL A 148 13.26 -8.17 -8.13
CA VAL A 148 13.20 -7.63 -6.77
C VAL A 148 14.14 -8.39 -5.83
N TRP A 149 14.29 -9.71 -6.03
CA TRP A 149 15.08 -10.57 -5.15
C TRP A 149 16.52 -10.11 -4.92
N PRO A 150 17.31 -9.66 -5.92
CA PRO A 150 18.69 -9.23 -5.67
C PRO A 150 18.82 -8.07 -4.66
N ALA A 151 17.87 -7.14 -4.67
CA ALA A 151 17.84 -6.04 -3.71
C ALA A 151 17.44 -6.53 -2.30
N VAL A 152 16.42 -7.39 -2.24
CA VAL A 152 15.94 -8.01 -1.00
C VAL A 152 17.02 -8.86 -0.35
N ALA A 153 17.62 -9.79 -1.09
CA ALA A 153 18.66 -10.69 -0.59
C ALA A 153 19.87 -9.90 -0.05
N ARG A 154 20.24 -8.81 -0.73
CA ARG A 154 21.31 -7.92 -0.27
C ARG A 154 20.95 -7.24 1.06
N LEU A 155 19.73 -6.74 1.18
CA LEU A 155 19.25 -6.12 2.42
C LEU A 155 19.20 -7.14 3.55
N LEU A 156 18.64 -8.33 3.31
CA LEU A 156 18.55 -9.40 4.30
C LEU A 156 19.94 -9.83 4.79
N ARG A 157 20.90 -10.09 3.90
CA ARG A 157 22.27 -10.47 4.33
C ARG A 157 22.93 -9.41 5.22
N ARG A 158 22.59 -8.14 5.02
CA ARG A 158 23.18 -7.03 5.76
C ARG A 158 22.50 -6.78 7.10
N GLU A 159 21.16 -6.78 7.12
CA GLU A 159 20.37 -6.36 8.29
C GLU A 159 19.71 -7.52 9.04
N PHE A 160 19.41 -8.63 8.35
CA PHE A 160 18.64 -9.77 8.85
C PHE A 160 19.20 -11.11 8.33
N PRO A 161 20.49 -11.44 8.61
CA PRO A 161 21.17 -12.57 7.99
C PRO A 161 20.46 -13.90 8.25
N ASP A 162 19.87 -14.07 9.45
CA ASP A 162 19.14 -15.28 9.85
C ASP A 162 17.85 -15.51 9.03
N LEU A 163 17.32 -14.46 8.39
CA LEU A 163 16.10 -14.54 7.60
C LEU A 163 16.36 -14.75 6.10
N HIS A 164 17.60 -14.61 5.63
CA HIS A 164 17.90 -14.68 4.19
C HIS A 164 17.42 -15.98 3.56
N ASP A 165 17.77 -17.12 4.15
CA ASP A 165 17.45 -18.43 3.60
C ASP A 165 15.96 -18.73 3.71
N GLU A 166 15.34 -18.33 4.82
CA GLU A 166 13.91 -18.53 5.04
C GLU A 166 13.06 -17.73 4.03
N TYR A 167 13.44 -16.48 3.76
CA TYR A 167 12.85 -15.70 2.67
C TYR A 167 13.03 -16.40 1.33
N GLY A 168 14.22 -16.92 1.05
CA GLY A 168 14.49 -17.67 -0.17
C GLY A 168 13.54 -18.86 -0.34
N ARG A 169 13.31 -19.64 0.73
CA ARG A 169 12.35 -20.76 0.72
C ARG A 169 10.92 -20.27 0.50
N ILE A 170 10.47 -19.25 1.25
CA ILE A 170 9.11 -18.73 1.12
C ILE A 170 8.84 -18.17 -0.28
N LEU A 171 9.81 -17.49 -0.88
CA LEU A 171 9.62 -16.82 -2.16
C LEU A 171 9.80 -17.79 -3.35
N HIS A 172 10.69 -18.77 -3.27
CA HIS A 172 11.08 -19.58 -4.43
C HIS A 172 10.64 -21.05 -4.37
N HIS A 173 10.12 -21.54 -3.25
CA HIS A 173 9.61 -22.91 -3.12
C HIS A 173 8.09 -22.94 -2.92
N GLY A 174 7.35 -23.35 -3.96
CA GLY A 174 5.88 -23.34 -4.02
C GLY A 174 5.17 -23.92 -2.78
N PRO A 175 5.47 -25.16 -2.36
CA PRO A 175 4.84 -25.74 -1.18
C PRO A 175 5.09 -24.96 0.12
N THR A 176 6.24 -24.30 0.26
CA THR A 176 6.53 -23.44 1.42
C THR A 176 5.76 -22.12 1.31
N ARG A 177 5.71 -21.53 0.12
CA ARG A 177 4.92 -20.33 -0.18
C ARG A 177 3.45 -20.52 0.16
N ASP A 178 2.86 -21.63 -0.26
CA ASP A 178 1.43 -21.89 -0.08
C ASP A 178 1.07 -22.00 1.40
N ARG A 179 1.90 -22.71 2.18
CA ARG A 179 1.75 -22.80 3.64
C ARG A 179 1.90 -21.44 4.32
N TYR A 180 2.91 -20.65 3.91
CA TYR A 180 3.13 -19.30 4.43
C TYR A 180 1.93 -18.39 4.16
N VAL A 181 1.45 -18.35 2.91
CA VAL A 181 0.30 -17.52 2.51
C VAL A 181 -0.96 -17.97 3.24
N ALA A 182 -1.24 -19.27 3.35
CA ALA A 182 -2.38 -19.78 4.12
C ALA A 182 -2.33 -19.32 5.58
N ALA A 183 -1.17 -19.41 6.23
CA ALA A 183 -1.00 -18.94 7.61
C ALA A 183 -1.13 -17.42 7.73
N LEU A 184 -0.63 -16.66 6.75
CA LEU A 184 -0.78 -15.21 6.70
C LEU A 184 -2.25 -14.79 6.56
N ARG A 185 -3.01 -15.42 5.66
CA ARG A 185 -4.46 -15.18 5.50
C ARG A 185 -5.22 -15.35 6.82
N MET A 186 -4.88 -16.38 7.59
CA MET A 186 -5.51 -16.63 8.89
C MET A 186 -5.18 -15.52 9.90
N ARG A 187 -3.92 -15.08 9.98
CA ARG A 187 -3.51 -13.97 10.86
C ARG A 187 -4.18 -12.66 10.50
N VAL A 188 -4.26 -12.36 9.20
CA VAL A 188 -4.93 -11.17 8.64
C VAL A 188 -6.42 -11.17 9.00
N ARG A 189 -7.11 -12.29 8.79
CA ARG A 189 -8.52 -12.43 9.15
C ARG A 189 -8.74 -12.17 10.64
N LYS A 190 -7.95 -12.82 11.51
CA LYS A 190 -8.04 -12.65 12.96
C LYS A 190 -7.81 -11.21 13.40
N ALA A 191 -6.83 -10.52 12.79
CA ALA A 191 -6.56 -9.12 13.10
C ALA A 191 -7.71 -8.20 12.65
N ALA A 192 -8.27 -8.45 11.46
CA ALA A 192 -9.39 -7.66 10.93
C ALA A 192 -10.68 -7.86 11.73
N GLU A 193 -10.98 -9.10 12.15
CA GLU A 193 -12.08 -9.41 13.07
C GLU A 193 -11.91 -8.70 14.41
N ARG A 194 -10.71 -8.77 15.00
CA ARG A 194 -10.39 -8.10 16.26
C ARG A 194 -10.59 -6.59 16.20
N ALA A 195 -10.21 -5.96 15.09
CA ALA A 195 -10.33 -4.52 14.90
C ALA A 195 -11.73 -4.08 14.39
N GLY A 196 -12.65 -5.01 14.12
CA GLY A 196 -13.98 -4.68 13.62
C GLY A 196 -14.01 -4.09 12.20
N VAL A 197 -13.04 -4.47 11.35
CA VAL A 197 -12.89 -3.97 9.97
C VAL A 197 -12.92 -5.08 8.92
N ALA A 198 -13.34 -6.29 9.29
CA ALA A 198 -13.35 -7.45 8.41
C ALA A 198 -14.18 -7.24 7.13
N ASP A 199 -15.26 -6.44 7.20
CA ASP A 199 -16.10 -6.05 6.08
C ASP A 199 -15.43 -5.08 5.09
N ARG A 200 -14.35 -4.41 5.52
CA ARG A 200 -13.59 -3.43 4.72
C ARG A 200 -12.37 -4.04 4.05
N VAL A 201 -11.97 -5.25 4.45
CA VAL A 201 -10.81 -5.94 3.88
C VAL A 201 -11.19 -6.56 2.53
N GLY A 202 -10.69 -5.96 1.45
CA GLY A 202 -10.79 -6.47 0.09
C GLY A 202 -9.51 -7.17 -0.35
N GLY A 203 -9.64 -8.32 -0.99
CA GLY A 203 -8.49 -9.11 -1.43
C GLY A 203 -7.79 -9.83 -0.26
N CYS A 204 -7.55 -11.13 -0.43
CA CYS A 204 -6.81 -11.94 0.53
C CYS A 204 -5.45 -12.27 -0.10
N PRO A 205 -4.31 -12.04 0.58
CA PRO A 205 -2.96 -12.20 0.02
C PRO A 205 -2.68 -13.63 -0.48
#